data_AF-A0A7C1JA61-F1
#
_entry.id   AF-A0A7C1JA61-F1
#
_cell.length_a   1.000
_cell.length_b   1.000
_cell.length_c   1.000
_cell.angle_alpha   90.00
_cell.angle_beta   90.00
_cell.angle_gamma   90.00
#
_symmetry.space_group_name_H-M   'P 1'
#
loop_
_entity.id
_entity.type
_entity.pdbx_description
1 polymer ?
#
loop_
_entity_poly.entity_id
_entity_poly.type
_entity_poly.pdbx_seq_one_letter_code
_entity_poly.pdbx_strand_id
1 'polypeptide(L)' 'MRREPVVAGMFYPAEPERCEAELARLLDSARRAVPEDRYSAGLVPHAGWTFSGPTAA' A
#
# COMPACT_ATOMS: atom_id res chain seq x y z
N MET A 1 -20.47 14.60 -0.95
CA MET A 1 -19.16 15.26 -0.81
C MET A 1 -18.08 14.21 -1.04
N ARG A 2 -17.11 14.45 -1.93
CA ARG A 2 -15.97 13.54 -2.15
C ARG A 2 -14.81 14.06 -1.30
N ARG A 3 -14.16 13.19 -0.52
CA ARG A 3 -13.01 13.57 0.32
C ARG A 3 -11.76 13.60 -0.55
N GLU A 4 -11.04 14.72 -0.54
CA GLU A 4 -9.78 14.85 -1.28
C GLU A 4 -8.62 14.12 -0.58
N PRO A 5 -7.70 13.50 -1.34
CA PRO A 5 -6.54 12.78 -0.79
C PRO A 5 -5.40 13.75 -0.42
N VAL A 6 -5.59 14.51 0.66
CA VAL A 6 -4.70 15.64 1.06
C VAL A 6 -3.22 15.30 1.34
N VAL A 7 -2.83 14.02 1.40
CA VAL A 7 -1.45 13.58 1.60
C VAL A 7 -0.83 12.89 0.37
N ALA A 8 -1.56 12.83 -0.74
CA ALA A 8 -1.05 12.39 -2.03
C ALA A 8 0.08 13.32 -2.50
N GLY A 9 1.16 12.75 -3.03
CA GLY A 9 2.40 13.46 -3.33
C GLY A 9 3.34 13.67 -2.13
N MET A 10 2.91 13.30 -0.91
CA MET A 10 3.75 13.30 0.29
C MET A 10 4.00 11.90 0.85
N PHE A 11 2.92 11.17 1.14
CA PHE A 11 3.00 9.84 1.79
C PHE A 11 2.98 8.70 0.78
N TYR A 12 2.40 8.95 -0.39
CA TYR A 12 2.31 8.06 -1.53
C TYR A 12 2.23 8.93 -2.80
N PRO A 13 2.48 8.37 -4.00
CA PRO A 13 2.44 9.14 -5.24
C PRO A 13 1.11 9.87 -5.44
N ALA A 14 1.14 11.05 -6.08
CA ALA A 14 -0.09 11.76 -6.45
C ALA A 14 -0.69 11.20 -7.75
N GLU A 15 0.16 10.67 -8.63
CA GLU A 15 -0.23 10.12 -9.92
C GLU A 15 -0.78 8.69 -9.78
N PRO A 16 -2.00 8.40 -10.27
CA PRO A 16 -2.60 7.07 -10.18
C PRO A 16 -1.71 5.96 -10.75
N GLU A 17 -1.10 6.20 -11.91
CA GLU A 17 -0.28 5.20 -12.60
C GLU A 17 0.96 4.83 -11.80
N ARG A 18 1.50 5.78 -11.03
CA ARG A 18 2.64 5.52 -10.13
C ARG A 18 2.22 4.75 -8.90
N CYS A 19 1.04 5.04 -8.34
CA CYS A 19 0.47 4.25 -7.26
C CYS A 19 0.29 2.79 -7.68
N GLU A 20 -0.26 2.54 -8.87
CA GLU A 20 -0.45 1.19 -9.40
C GLU A 20 0.88 0.44 -9.58
N ALA A 21 1.87 1.09 -10.19
CA ALA A 21 3.19 0.50 -10.40
C ALA A 21 3.89 0.14 -9.07
N GLU A 22 3.80 1.03 -8.07
CA GLU A 22 4.41 0.79 -6.77
C GLU A 22 3.68 -0.30 -5.97
N LEU A 23 2.34 -0.32 -5.99
CA LEU A 23 1.55 -1.40 -5.39
C LEU A 23 1.90 -2.77 -6.00
N ALA A 24 2.00 -2.85 -7.33
CA ALA A 24 2.37 -4.09 -8.00
C ALA A 24 3.74 -4.61 -7.53
N ARG A 25 4.73 -3.71 -7.41
CA ARG A 25 6.07 -4.04 -6.89
C ARG A 25 6.03 -4.52 -5.44
N LEU A 26 5.29 -3.82 -4.57
CA LEU A 26 5.18 -4.17 -3.16
C LEU A 26 4.51 -5.55 -2.98
N LEU A 27 3.38 -5.78 -3.64
CA LEU A 27 2.63 -7.03 -3.54
C LEU A 27 3.38 -8.23 -4.14
N ASP A 28 4.13 -8.02 -5.23
CA ASP A 28 4.97 -9.09 -5.80
C ASP A 28 6.07 -9.51 -4.83
N SER A 29 6.67 -8.54 -4.13
CA SER A 29 7.69 -8.82 -3.11
C SER A 29 7.14 -9.58 -1.88
N ALA A 30 5.88 -9.37 -1.52
CA ALA A 30 5.23 -9.99 -0.36
C ALA A 30 4.61 -11.38 -0.63
N ARG A 31 4.41 -11.74 -1.92
CA ARG A 31 3.61 -12.90 -2.38
C ARG A 31 4.04 -14.27 -1.82
N ARG A 32 5.24 -14.40 -1.24
CA ARG A 32 5.76 -15.64 -0.64
C ARG A 32 5.54 -15.76 0.87
N ALA A 33 5.07 -14.71 1.54
CA ALA A 33 5.04 -14.64 3.00
C ALA A 33 3.67 -14.95 3.64
N VAL A 34 2.59 -15.00 2.87
CA VAL A 34 1.21 -15.02 3.41
C VAL A 34 0.51 -16.34 3.03
N PRO A 35 0.01 -17.13 4.01
CA PRO A 35 -0.83 -18.29 3.75
C PRO A 35 -2.08 -17.95 2.91
N GLU A 36 -2.55 -18.89 2.10
CA GLU A 36 -3.75 -18.72 1.27
C GLU A 36 -5.07 -18.89 2.09
N ASP A 37 -5.10 -18.35 3.31
CA ASP A 37 -6.25 -18.43 4.20
C ASP A 37 -7.19 -17.23 4.04
N ARG A 38 -8.43 -17.39 4.50
CA ARG A 38 -9.36 -16.25 4.61
C ARG A 38 -9.11 -15.48 5.90
N TYR A 39 -8.72 -14.22 5.76
CA TYR A 39 -8.56 -13.29 6.89
C TYR A 39 -9.84 -12.50 7.14
N SER A 40 -10.23 -12.38 8.41
CA SER A 40 -11.37 -11.53 8.83
C SER A 40 -10.97 -10.09 9.17
N ALA A 41 -9.67 -9.84 9.41
CA ALA A 41 -9.14 -8.53 9.77
C ALA A 41 -7.62 -8.44 9.48
N GLY A 42 -7.08 -7.22 9.46
CA GLY A 42 -5.65 -6.93 9.32
C GLY A 42 -5.24 -5.69 10.11
N LEU A 43 -3.99 -5.67 10.58
CA LEU A 43 -3.35 -4.53 11.24
C LEU A 43 -2.18 -4.07 10.39
N VAL A 44 -2.15 -2.79 10.00
CA VAL A 44 -1.13 -2.25 9.10
C VAL A 44 -0.57 -0.93 9.62
N PRO A 45 0.71 -0.62 9.31
CA PRO A 45 1.27 0.70 9.55
C PRO A 45 0.64 1.77 8.63
N HIS A 46 0.72 3.04 9.02
CA HIS A 46 0.14 4.17 8.28
C HIS A 46 1.18 5.25 7.88
N ALA A 47 2.47 4.92 7.89
CA ALA A 47 3.51 5.85 7.44
C ALA A 47 3.53 5.95 5.90
N GLY A 48 4.41 6.80 5.36
CA GLY A 48 4.61 6.88 3.92
C GLY A 48 5.07 5.54 3.33
N TRP A 49 4.65 5.26 2.09
CA TRP A 49 4.86 3.98 1.41
C TRP A 49 6.35 3.60 1.31
N THR A 50 7.25 4.57 1.18
CA THR A 50 8.70 4.36 1.20
C THR A 50 9.18 3.61 2.44
N PHE A 51 8.56 3.86 3.60
CA PHE A 51 8.99 3.28 4.87
C PHE A 51 8.14 2.08 5.27
N SER A 52 6.82 2.16 5.10
CA SER A 52 5.90 1.16 5.62
C SER A 52 5.18 0.33 4.56
N GLY A 53 5.36 0.65 3.27
CA GLY A 53 4.78 -0.10 2.16
C GLY A 53 5.15 -1.58 2.19
N PRO A 54 6.44 -1.95 2.32
CA PRO A 54 6.85 -3.36 2.37
C PRO A 54 6.30 -4.14 3.57
N THR A 55 6.00 -3.48 4.69
CA THR A 55 5.39 -4.12 5.86
C THR A 55 3.88 -4.28 5.73
N ALA A 56 3.23 -3.38 4.99
CA ALA A 56 1.77 -3.41 4.79
C ALA A 56 1.33 -4.35 3.66
N ALA A 57 2.22 -4.67 2.72
CA ALA A 57 2.01 -5.60 1.60
C ALA A 57 2.13 -7.06 2.05
#